data_AF-A0A6B1F1R8-F1
#
_entry.id   AF-A0A6B1F1R8-F1
#
_cell.length_a   1.000
_cell.length_b   1.000
_cell.length_c   1.000
_cell.angle_alpha   90.00
_cell.angle_beta   90.00
_cell.angle_gamma   90.00
#
_symmetry.space_group_name_H-M   'P 1'
#
loop_
_entity.id
_entity.type
_entity.pdbx_description
1 polymer ?
#
loop_
_entity_poly.entity_id
_entity_poly.type
_entity_poly.pdbx_seq_one_letter_code
_entity_poly.pdbx_strand_id
1 'polypeptide(L)'
;MEIWLPGIILSAIASGIIVLILFKQRLGKAEGNLELQVYARQLDELEQMHREELIPSSELSQAKSELGRKILNSDKQFQNTEIADLRQFDRRTFFLSAIIFFSLIVGSQLIHNFLGNPGYVDQPINKRIEVSHTLKDNRLSQSDYIKTLGKFEDEAREFIYTIERLNQAKSQNEKDYQDLFRIFIQASLAEEKIHLASLLYNQLILYMGEGVSLDDLVTQVELMIYSSQLYVSPEAELVILAILERDPTNVNARFYLGLMYEQVARPDLTFEIWNDILVANDDVDSPLIDYIKSHIGEVAQRAGINLF
;
A
#
# COMPACT_ATOMS: atom_id res chain seq x y z
N MET A 1 -0.99 12.24 15.86
CA MET A 1 0.35 12.71 16.31
C MET A 1 1.11 11.60 17.04
N GLU A 2 0.49 10.43 17.27
CA GLU A 2 0.96 9.45 18.23
C GLU A 2 1.90 8.38 17.64
N ILE A 3 1.91 8.14 16.32
CA ILE A 3 2.80 7.12 15.70
C ILE A 3 4.22 7.64 15.42
N TRP A 4 4.39 8.94 15.19
CA TRP A 4 5.69 9.52 14.83
C TRP A 4 6.69 9.48 15.99
N LEU A 5 6.22 9.72 17.22
CA LEU A 5 7.06 9.78 18.41
C LEU A 5 7.70 8.41 18.74
N PRO A 6 6.96 7.28 18.75
CA PRO A 6 7.55 5.94 18.85
C PRO A 6 8.57 5.64 17.77
N GLY A 7 8.33 6.04 16.52
CA GLY A 7 9.26 5.82 15.41
C GLY A 7 10.61 6.50 15.62
N ILE A 8 10.59 7.77 16.06
CA ILE A 8 11.79 8.54 16.38
C ILE A 8 12.53 7.92 17.57
N ILE A 9 11.80 7.52 18.61
CA ILE A 9 12.38 6.86 19.81
C ILE A 9 13.05 5.54 19.42
N LEU A 10 12.40 4.72 18.59
CA LEU A 10 12.94 3.44 18.15
C LEU A 10 14.20 3.62 17.30
N SER A 11 14.21 4.60 16.39
CA SER A 11 15.39 4.95 15.58
C SER A 11 16.57 5.41 16.45
N ALA A 12 16.29 6.21 17.49
CA ALA A 12 17.31 6.65 18.44
C ALA A 12 17.88 5.48 19.26
N ILE A 13 17.04 4.55 19.73
CA ILE A 13 17.47 3.35 20.44
C ILE A 13 18.34 2.48 19.54
N ALA A 14 17.90 2.19 18.31
CA ALA A 14 18.65 1.38 17.35
C ALA A 14 20.01 2.01 17.02
N SER A 15 20.04 3.32 16.76
CA SER A 15 21.27 4.06 16.51
C SER A 15 22.21 4.03 17.72
N GLY A 16 21.67 4.13 18.94
CA GLY A 16 22.43 4.03 20.19
C GLY A 16 23.07 2.66 20.38
N ILE A 17 22.36 1.58 20.05
CA ILE A 17 22.89 0.20 20.11
C ILE A 17 24.04 0.03 19.11
N ILE A 18 23.89 0.52 17.87
CA ILE A 18 24.94 0.45 16.85
C ILE A 18 26.21 1.15 17.32
N VAL A 19 26.07 2.37 17.87
CA VAL A 19 27.19 3.12 18.42
C VAL A 19 27.85 2.36 19.58
N LEU A 20 27.06 1.79 20.49
CA LEU A 20 27.57 0.98 21.61
C LEU A 20 28.41 -0.22 21.14
N ILE A 21 27.96 -0.91 20.09
CA ILE A 21 28.69 -2.05 19.50
C ILE A 21 30.02 -1.59 18.90
N LEU A 22 30.03 -0.48 18.15
CA LEU A 22 31.24 0.09 17.57
C LEU A 22 32.26 0.52 18.63
N PHE A 23 31.80 1.05 19.76
CA PHE A 23 32.66 1.35 20.91
C PHE A 23 33.27 0.08 21.53
N LYS A 24 32.47 -0.98 21.72
CA LYS A 24 32.96 -2.25 22.29
C LYS A 24 33.98 -2.97 21.41
N GLN A 25 33.81 -2.94 20.08
CA GLN A 25 34.74 -3.61 19.16
C GLN A 25 36.14 -2.96 19.11
N ARG A 26 36.27 -1.67 19.45
CA ARG A 26 37.59 -1.00 19.54
C ARG A 26 38.34 -1.33 20.83
N LEU A 27 37.63 -1.43 21.95
CA LEU A 27 38.21 -1.85 23.24
C LEU A 27 38.70 -3.31 23.20
N GLY A 28 38.17 -4.12 22.28
CA GLY A 28 38.52 -5.54 22.10
C GLY A 28 39.66 -5.81 21.11
N LYS A 29 40.44 -4.83 20.65
CA LYS A 29 41.59 -5.10 19.77
C LYS A 29 42.70 -5.82 20.55
N ALA A 30 42.60 -7.14 20.45
CA ALA A 30 43.38 -8.19 21.06
C ALA A 30 44.83 -8.29 20.54
N GLU A 31 45.63 -7.23 20.63
CA GLU A 31 47.08 -7.40 20.52
C GLU A 31 47.64 -8.16 21.73
N GLY A 32 47.04 -7.98 22.92
CA GLY A 32 47.56 -8.60 24.13
C GLY A 32 47.25 -10.06 24.39
N ASN A 33 46.06 -10.50 23.99
CA ASN A 33 45.71 -11.91 24.12
C ASN A 33 46.53 -12.80 23.16
N LEU A 34 46.99 -12.27 22.03
CA LEU A 34 47.76 -13.02 21.04
C LEU A 34 49.19 -13.31 21.54
N GLU A 35 49.88 -12.33 22.12
CA GLU A 35 51.24 -12.55 22.66
C GLU A 35 51.25 -13.50 23.87
N LEU A 36 50.29 -13.35 24.78
CA LEU A 36 50.15 -14.24 25.94
C LEU A 36 49.87 -15.69 25.52
N GLN A 37 49.04 -15.90 24.49
CA GLN A 37 48.79 -17.23 23.93
C GLN A 37 50.04 -17.83 23.27
N VAL A 38 50.87 -17.01 22.62
CA VAL A 38 52.14 -17.47 22.04
C VAL A 38 53.11 -17.89 23.14
N TYR A 39 53.26 -17.10 24.22
CA TYR A 39 54.11 -17.48 25.34
C TYR A 39 53.62 -18.74 26.07
N ALA A 40 52.30 -18.91 26.23
CA ALA A 40 51.74 -20.14 26.80
C ALA A 40 52.07 -21.38 25.95
N ARG A 41 51.93 -21.27 24.62
CA ARG A 41 52.29 -22.36 23.69
C ARG A 41 53.78 -22.69 23.73
N GLN A 42 54.65 -21.67 23.78
CA GLN A 42 56.09 -21.86 23.89
C GLN A 42 56.48 -22.58 25.19
N LEU A 43 55.75 -22.35 26.28
CA LEU A 43 55.96 -23.06 27.55
C LEU A 43 55.65 -24.55 27.42
N ASP A 44 54.52 -24.89 26.77
CA ASP A 44 54.10 -26.27 26.55
C ASP A 44 55.06 -27.03 25.62
N GLU A 45 55.56 -26.36 24.56
CA GLU A 45 56.56 -26.91 23.65
C GLU A 45 57.88 -27.21 24.39
N LEU A 46 58.34 -26.29 25.26
CA LEU A 46 59.54 -26.52 26.08
C LEU A 46 59.37 -27.71 27.03
N GLU A 47 58.19 -27.86 27.64
CA GLU A 47 57.90 -29.03 28.47
C GLU A 47 57.87 -30.34 27.68
N GLN A 48 57.37 -30.30 26.45
CA GLN A 48 57.38 -31.45 25.56
C GLN A 48 58.80 -31.83 25.12
N MET A 49 59.63 -30.86 24.73
CA MET A 49 61.04 -31.11 24.38
C MET A 49 61.83 -31.71 25.54
N HIS A 50 61.51 -31.35 26.79
CA HIS A 50 62.11 -31.98 27.95
C HIS A 50 61.62 -33.41 28.16
N ARG A 51 60.32 -33.68 27.95
CA ARG A 51 59.74 -35.04 28.00
C ARG A 51 60.34 -35.96 26.93
N GLU A 52 60.72 -35.41 25.79
CA GLU A 52 61.39 -36.11 24.69
C GLU A 52 62.92 -36.22 24.87
N GLU A 53 63.44 -35.86 26.06
CA GLU A 53 64.87 -35.87 26.43
C GLU A 53 65.78 -35.00 25.56
N LEU A 54 65.21 -34.06 24.79
CA LEU A 54 65.95 -33.18 23.88
C LEU A 54 66.67 -32.04 24.60
N ILE A 55 66.23 -31.68 25.81
CA ILE A 55 66.84 -30.63 26.64
C ILE A 55 67.03 -31.07 28.10
N PRO A 56 68.16 -30.72 28.74
CA PRO A 56 68.40 -31.01 30.15
C PRO A 56 67.51 -30.19 31.09
N SER A 57 67.21 -30.73 32.27
CA SER A 57 66.29 -30.11 33.26
C SER A 57 66.76 -28.73 33.77
N SER A 58 68.06 -28.47 33.73
CA SER A 58 68.66 -27.17 34.07
C SER A 58 68.27 -26.08 33.06
N GLU A 59 68.27 -26.39 31.78
CA GLU A 59 67.90 -25.45 30.71
C GLU A 59 66.41 -25.17 30.69
N LEU A 60 65.57 -26.19 30.94
CA LEU A 60 64.12 -26.01 31.09
C LEU A 60 63.79 -25.02 32.21
N SER A 61 64.43 -25.18 33.36
CA SER A 61 64.17 -24.33 34.54
C SER A 61 64.53 -22.86 34.27
N GLN A 62 65.63 -22.63 33.55
CA GLN A 62 66.07 -21.29 33.16
C GLN A 62 65.11 -20.66 32.14
N ALA A 63 64.71 -21.41 31.10
CA ALA A 63 63.77 -20.95 30.09
C ALA A 63 62.38 -20.61 30.70
N LYS A 64 61.88 -21.45 31.62
CA LYS A 64 60.64 -21.19 32.36
C LYS A 64 60.70 -19.89 33.17
N SER A 65 61.83 -19.61 33.82
CA SER A 65 62.00 -18.37 34.59
C SER A 65 62.01 -17.13 33.70
N GLU A 66 62.63 -17.20 32.52
CA GLU A 66 62.67 -16.09 31.57
C GLU A 66 61.31 -15.84 30.92
N LEU A 67 60.61 -16.91 30.49
CA LEU A 67 59.27 -16.80 29.92
C LEU A 67 58.26 -16.30 30.96
N GLY A 68 58.30 -16.83 32.19
CA GLY A 68 57.43 -16.38 33.28
C GLY A 68 57.62 -14.89 33.59
N ARG A 69 58.86 -14.40 33.57
CA ARG A 69 59.15 -12.97 33.73
C ARG A 69 58.64 -12.13 32.54
N LYS A 70 58.72 -12.64 31.31
CA LYS A 70 58.15 -11.99 30.12
C LYS A 70 56.62 -11.93 30.18
N ILE A 71 55.97 -13.03 30.57
CA ILE A 71 54.51 -13.10 30.77
C ILE A 71 54.06 -12.08 31.82
N LEU A 72 54.72 -12.02 32.98
CA LEU A 72 54.38 -11.06 34.04
C LEU A 72 54.61 -9.60 33.63
N ASN A 73 55.67 -9.33 32.85
CA ASN A 73 55.94 -7.99 32.36
C ASN A 73 54.94 -7.56 31.27
N SER A 74 54.57 -8.51 30.39
CA SER A 74 53.55 -8.33 29.36
C SER A 74 52.18 -8.10 29.99
N ASP A 75 51.79 -8.88 31.00
CA ASP A 75 50.55 -8.68 31.78
C ASP A 75 50.52 -7.32 32.50
N LYS A 76 51.64 -6.87 33.10
CA LYS A 76 51.74 -5.52 33.68
C LYS A 76 51.64 -4.41 32.63
N GLN A 77 52.18 -4.62 31.43
CA GLN A 77 52.03 -3.69 30.32
C GLN A 77 50.59 -3.68 29.80
N PHE A 78 49.90 -4.82 29.78
CA PHE A 78 48.47 -4.90 29.45
C PHE A 78 47.61 -4.19 30.49
N GLN A 79 47.78 -4.47 31.78
CA GLN A 79 47.02 -3.78 32.84
C GLN A 79 47.26 -2.27 32.82
N ASN A 80 48.50 -1.80 32.61
CA ASN A 80 48.79 -0.38 32.51
C ASN A 80 48.23 0.26 31.22
N THR A 81 48.23 -0.45 30.11
CA THR A 81 47.66 0.02 28.83
C THR A 81 46.14 0.05 28.90
N GLU A 82 45.50 -0.98 29.45
CA GLU A 82 44.05 -1.09 29.61
C GLU A 82 43.52 -0.02 30.59
N ILE A 83 44.21 0.24 31.70
CA ILE A 83 43.87 1.32 32.64
C ILE A 83 44.13 2.72 32.02
N ALA A 84 45.09 2.85 31.11
CA ALA A 84 45.36 4.10 30.40
C ALA A 84 44.36 4.37 29.25
N ASP A 85 43.96 3.34 28.50
CA ASP A 85 42.96 3.41 27.42
C ASP A 85 41.56 3.70 27.97
N LEU A 86 41.23 3.18 29.16
CA LEU A 86 39.99 3.54 29.85
C LEU A 86 39.94 5.02 30.29
N ARG A 87 41.10 5.71 30.37
CA ARG A 87 41.21 7.13 30.75
C ARG A 87 41.35 8.09 29.57
N GLN A 88 41.82 7.63 28.40
CA GLN A 88 41.87 8.46 27.21
C GLN A 88 40.54 8.37 26.43
N PHE A 89 39.65 9.31 26.74
CA PHE A 89 38.49 9.58 25.89
C PHE A 89 38.99 10.04 24.51
N ASP A 90 39.12 9.13 23.55
CA ASP A 90 39.53 9.47 22.18
C ASP A 90 38.44 10.34 21.56
N ARG A 91 38.64 11.67 21.63
CA ARG A 91 37.71 12.67 21.09
C ARG A 91 37.35 12.36 19.63
N ARG A 92 38.27 11.78 18.84
CA ARG A 92 37.98 11.42 17.44
C ARG A 92 36.95 10.31 17.33
N THR A 93 37.07 9.25 18.14
CA THR A 93 36.03 8.19 18.19
C THR A 93 34.69 8.72 18.63
N PHE A 94 34.67 9.61 19.63
CA PHE A 94 33.46 10.23 20.11
C PHE A 94 32.80 11.10 19.02
N PHE A 95 33.58 11.97 18.35
CA PHE A 95 33.08 12.79 17.26
C PHE A 95 32.57 11.96 16.08
N LEU A 96 33.30 10.92 15.67
CA LEU A 96 32.85 10.03 14.59
C LEU A 96 31.57 9.29 14.95
N SER A 97 31.46 8.79 16.19
CA SER A 97 30.27 8.09 16.68
C SER A 97 29.07 9.02 16.77
N ALA A 98 29.27 10.25 17.22
CA ALA A 98 28.23 11.28 17.25
C ALA A 98 27.76 11.61 15.81
N ILE A 99 28.68 11.78 14.86
CA ILE A 99 28.34 12.01 13.46
C ILE A 99 27.48 10.86 12.90
N ILE A 100 27.87 9.61 13.15
CA ILE A 100 27.11 8.43 12.70
C ILE A 100 25.72 8.41 13.34
N PHE A 101 25.62 8.61 14.65
CA PHE A 101 24.36 8.65 15.38
C PHE A 101 23.40 9.70 14.83
N PHE A 102 23.87 10.95 14.70
CA PHE A 102 23.05 12.03 14.17
C PHE A 102 22.73 11.82 12.68
N SER A 103 23.67 11.31 11.89
CA SER A 103 23.43 11.01 10.48
C SER A 103 22.35 9.94 10.29
N LEU A 104 22.28 8.94 11.16
CA LEU A 104 21.24 7.90 11.10
C LEU A 104 19.87 8.47 11.44
N ILE A 105 19.76 9.24 12.52
CA ILE A 105 18.48 9.83 12.95
C ILE A 105 18.01 10.88 11.94
N VAL A 106 18.87 11.86 11.61
CA VAL A 106 18.53 12.94 10.68
C VAL A 106 18.32 12.38 9.28
N GLY A 107 19.17 11.47 8.81
CA GLY A 107 19.03 10.83 7.51
C GLY A 107 17.72 10.04 7.39
N SER A 108 17.38 9.25 8.41
CA SER A 108 16.11 8.53 8.48
C SER A 108 14.92 9.48 8.42
N GLN A 109 14.95 10.58 9.17
CA GLN A 109 13.86 11.56 9.17
C GLN A 109 13.74 12.31 7.84
N LEU A 110 14.86 12.65 7.19
CA LEU A 110 14.86 13.29 5.87
C LEU A 110 14.27 12.36 4.81
N ILE A 111 14.67 11.09 4.80
CA ILE A 111 14.12 10.08 3.90
C ILE A 111 12.62 9.92 4.16
N HIS A 112 12.21 9.84 5.43
CA HIS A 112 10.81 9.74 5.78
C HIS A 112 10.01 10.98 5.34
N ASN A 113 10.55 12.18 5.49
CA ASN A 113 9.89 13.39 5.02
C ASN A 113 9.82 13.48 3.49
N PHE A 114 10.74 12.83 2.77
CA PHE A 114 10.77 12.81 1.31
C PHE A 114 9.84 11.74 0.70
N LEU A 115 9.80 10.54 1.30
CA LEU A 115 9.02 9.40 0.79
C LEU A 115 7.67 9.21 1.50
N GLY A 116 7.60 9.58 2.77
CA GLY A 116 6.42 9.42 3.62
C GLY A 116 5.47 10.61 3.55
N ASN A 117 4.40 10.53 4.33
CA ASN A 117 3.42 11.60 4.48
C ASN A 117 3.45 12.15 5.92
N PRO A 118 4.45 12.97 6.26
CA PRO A 118 4.58 13.50 7.62
C PRO A 118 3.36 14.34 7.98
N GLY A 119 2.77 14.07 9.15
CA GLY A 119 1.55 14.74 9.60
C GLY A 119 0.25 14.05 9.20
N TYR A 120 0.30 12.91 8.50
CA TYR A 120 -0.88 12.07 8.30
C TYR A 120 -1.46 11.65 9.65
N VAL A 121 -2.78 11.82 9.79
CA VAL A 121 -3.50 11.53 11.03
C VAL A 121 -3.92 10.06 11.03
N ASP A 122 -3.92 9.47 12.21
CA ASP A 122 -4.38 8.10 12.42
C ASP A 122 -5.83 7.94 11.94
N GLN A 123 -6.09 6.94 11.10
CA GLN A 123 -7.41 6.66 10.53
C GLN A 123 -7.96 5.33 11.06
N PRO A 124 -8.51 5.31 12.30
CA PRO A 124 -9.11 4.11 12.85
C PRO A 124 -10.31 3.69 12.00
N ILE A 125 -10.56 2.37 11.93
CA ILE A 125 -11.60 1.79 11.05
C ILE A 125 -12.98 2.42 11.26
N ASN A 126 -13.38 2.65 12.52
CA ASN A 126 -14.67 3.25 12.86
C ASN A 126 -14.82 4.66 12.23
N LYS A 127 -13.76 5.47 12.25
CA LYS A 127 -13.78 6.81 11.65
C LYS A 127 -13.88 6.74 10.12
N ARG A 128 -13.23 5.74 9.49
CA ARG A 128 -13.36 5.54 8.04
C ARG A 128 -14.77 5.13 7.65
N ILE A 129 -15.42 4.27 8.44
CA ILE A 129 -16.81 3.85 8.23
C ILE A 129 -17.75 5.06 8.38
N GLU A 130 -17.57 5.90 9.40
CA GLU A 130 -18.36 7.13 9.58
C GLU A 130 -18.20 8.11 8.41
N VAL A 131 -16.96 8.32 7.94
CA VAL A 131 -16.69 9.13 6.74
C VAL A 131 -17.37 8.53 5.52
N SER A 132 -17.32 7.21 5.35
CA SER A 132 -17.98 6.52 4.25
C SER A 132 -19.50 6.71 4.26
N HIS A 133 -20.15 6.58 5.42
CA HIS A 133 -21.58 6.86 5.56
C HIS A 133 -21.90 8.29 5.15
N THR A 134 -21.10 9.25 5.63
CA THR A 134 -21.24 10.66 5.27
C THR A 134 -21.10 10.88 3.76
N LEU A 135 -20.12 10.24 3.11
CA LEU A 135 -19.95 10.31 1.66
C LEU A 135 -21.14 9.68 0.92
N LYS A 136 -21.57 8.49 1.36
CA LYS A 136 -22.68 7.74 0.74
C LYS A 136 -23.99 8.52 0.81
N ASP A 137 -24.29 9.14 1.95
CA ASP A 137 -25.52 9.88 2.21
C ASP A 137 -25.56 11.23 1.49
N ASN A 138 -24.39 11.85 1.25
CA ASN A 138 -24.26 13.13 0.56
C ASN A 138 -23.98 13.00 -0.95
N ARG A 139 -24.12 11.80 -1.52
CA ARG A 139 -23.99 11.60 -2.97
C ARG A 139 -25.03 12.41 -3.72
N LEU A 140 -24.60 13.07 -4.79
CA LEU A 140 -25.49 13.82 -5.68
C LEU A 140 -26.41 12.86 -6.44
N SER A 141 -27.63 13.30 -6.72
CA SER A 141 -28.50 12.61 -7.68
C SER A 141 -27.81 12.53 -9.05
N GLN A 142 -28.20 11.56 -9.88
CA GLN A 142 -27.73 11.46 -11.27
C GLN A 142 -27.83 12.82 -11.98
N SER A 143 -28.99 13.48 -11.87
CA SER A 143 -29.24 14.73 -12.56
C SER A 143 -28.39 15.89 -12.05
N ASP A 144 -28.16 15.96 -10.73
CA ASP A 144 -27.36 17.04 -10.13
C ASP A 144 -25.88 16.84 -10.40
N TYR A 145 -25.40 15.60 -10.38
CA TYR A 145 -24.02 15.29 -10.77
C TYR A 145 -23.78 15.69 -12.24
N ILE A 146 -24.67 15.32 -13.16
CA ILE A 146 -24.56 15.69 -14.59
C ILE A 146 -24.48 17.22 -14.78
N LYS A 147 -25.23 18.02 -14.00
CA LYS A 147 -25.14 19.50 -14.06
C LYS A 147 -23.75 20.00 -13.69
N THR A 148 -23.07 19.36 -12.73
CA THR A 148 -21.69 19.74 -12.34
C THR A 148 -20.69 19.53 -13.47
N LEU A 149 -20.96 18.63 -14.41
CA LEU A 149 -20.10 18.41 -15.58
C LEU A 149 -20.22 19.53 -16.62
N GLY A 150 -21.32 20.30 -16.62
CA GLY A 150 -21.51 21.51 -17.44
C GLY A 150 -21.58 21.30 -18.96
N LYS A 151 -21.58 20.05 -19.44
CA LYS A 151 -21.44 19.71 -20.87
C LYS A 151 -22.73 19.30 -21.58
N PHE A 152 -23.82 19.12 -20.83
CA PHE A 152 -24.98 18.36 -21.33
C PHE A 152 -26.26 19.19 -21.51
N GLU A 153 -26.16 20.52 -21.52
CA GLU A 153 -27.34 21.39 -21.66
C GLU A 153 -28.01 21.26 -23.03
N ASP A 154 -27.21 21.11 -24.10
CA ASP A 154 -27.72 20.89 -25.46
C ASP A 154 -28.41 19.53 -25.59
N GLU A 155 -27.82 18.48 -25.02
CA GLU A 155 -28.42 17.14 -25.00
C GLU A 155 -29.74 17.12 -24.21
N ALA A 156 -29.84 17.86 -23.12
CA ALA A 156 -31.09 18.00 -22.37
C ALA A 156 -32.19 18.71 -23.18
N ARG A 157 -31.84 19.73 -23.98
CA ARG A 157 -32.78 20.37 -24.91
C ARG A 157 -33.22 19.42 -26.02
N GLU A 158 -32.29 18.68 -26.61
CA GLU A 158 -32.56 17.70 -27.65
C GLU A 158 -33.44 16.54 -27.16
N PHE A 159 -33.26 16.13 -25.91
CA PHE A 159 -34.11 15.14 -25.26
C PHE A 159 -35.58 15.58 -25.23
N ILE A 160 -35.86 16.82 -24.81
CA ILE A 160 -37.23 17.36 -24.76
C ILE A 160 -37.88 17.30 -26.14
N TYR A 161 -37.17 17.80 -27.17
CA TYR A 161 -37.66 17.77 -28.55
C TYR A 161 -37.90 16.34 -29.07
N THR A 162 -37.00 15.42 -28.74
CA THR A 162 -37.11 14.01 -29.15
C THR A 162 -38.30 13.32 -28.49
N ILE A 163 -38.54 13.57 -27.20
CA ILE A 163 -39.70 13.04 -26.47
C ILE A 163 -41.02 13.61 -27.00
N GLU A 164 -41.08 14.89 -27.38
CA GLU A 164 -42.26 15.46 -28.02
C GLU A 164 -42.58 14.75 -29.34
N ARG A 165 -41.57 14.50 -30.19
CA ARG A 165 -41.75 13.75 -31.44
C ARG A 165 -42.20 12.31 -31.20
N LEU A 166 -41.59 11.64 -30.23
CA LEU A 166 -41.98 10.29 -29.80
C LEU A 166 -43.46 10.28 -29.36
N ASN A 167 -43.88 11.22 -28.52
CA ASN A 167 -45.26 11.30 -28.07
C ASN A 167 -46.26 11.56 -29.21
N GLN A 168 -45.88 12.32 -30.23
CA GLN A 168 -46.69 12.48 -31.44
C GLN A 168 -46.87 11.16 -32.20
N ALA A 169 -45.78 10.43 -32.45
CA ALA A 169 -45.81 9.09 -33.07
C ALA A 169 -46.71 8.12 -32.30
N LYS A 170 -46.61 8.12 -30.96
CA LYS A 170 -47.48 7.33 -30.07
C LYS A 170 -48.97 7.65 -30.25
N SER A 171 -49.32 8.94 -30.32
CA SER A 171 -50.72 9.37 -30.48
C SER A 171 -51.33 8.97 -31.83
N GLN A 172 -50.49 8.74 -32.84
CA GLN A 172 -50.90 8.23 -34.15
C GLN A 172 -51.03 6.70 -34.18
N ASN A 173 -50.83 6.03 -33.04
CA ASN A 173 -50.91 4.58 -32.87
C ASN A 173 -49.97 3.81 -33.80
N GLU A 174 -48.80 4.40 -34.09
CA GLU A 174 -47.73 3.73 -34.83
C GLU A 174 -47.30 2.47 -34.06
N LYS A 175 -47.35 1.32 -34.71
CA LYS A 175 -47.07 0.01 -34.10
C LYS A 175 -45.63 -0.13 -33.58
N ASP A 176 -44.74 0.77 -33.98
CA ASP A 176 -43.28 0.64 -33.82
C ASP A 176 -42.71 1.69 -32.84
N TYR A 177 -43.49 2.15 -31.85
CA TYR A 177 -43.05 3.15 -30.88
C TYR A 177 -41.77 2.77 -30.11
N GLN A 178 -41.61 1.49 -29.76
CA GLN A 178 -40.38 0.98 -29.13
C GLN A 178 -39.19 1.01 -30.09
N ASP A 179 -39.41 0.65 -31.35
CA ASP A 179 -38.35 0.66 -32.36
C ASP A 179 -37.90 2.08 -32.67
N LEU A 180 -38.83 3.04 -32.64
CA LEU A 180 -38.49 4.46 -32.75
C LEU A 180 -37.58 4.93 -31.60
N PHE A 181 -37.86 4.52 -30.35
CA PHE A 181 -36.93 4.76 -29.24
C PHE A 181 -35.54 4.18 -29.51
N ARG A 182 -35.46 2.91 -29.93
CA ARG A 182 -34.19 2.23 -30.23
C ARG A 182 -33.40 2.96 -31.32
N ILE A 183 -34.08 3.45 -32.36
CA ILE A 183 -33.46 4.24 -33.44
C ILE A 183 -32.85 5.53 -32.88
N PHE A 184 -33.59 6.29 -32.07
CA PHE A 184 -33.06 7.53 -31.49
C PHE A 184 -31.88 7.26 -30.55
N ILE A 185 -31.96 6.21 -29.71
CA ILE A 185 -30.86 5.81 -28.82
C ILE A 185 -29.61 5.47 -29.64
N GLN A 186 -29.73 4.66 -30.69
CA GLN A 186 -28.61 4.29 -31.55
C GLN A 186 -28.00 5.50 -32.26
N ALA A 187 -28.83 6.43 -32.74
CA ALA A 187 -28.36 7.67 -33.35
C ALA A 187 -27.59 8.55 -32.33
N SER A 188 -28.11 8.70 -31.12
CA SER A 188 -27.42 9.44 -30.06
C SER A 188 -26.07 8.81 -29.70
N LEU A 189 -25.99 7.48 -29.63
CA LEU A 189 -24.73 6.77 -29.37
C LEU A 189 -23.72 6.93 -30.51
N ALA A 190 -24.17 6.92 -31.77
CA ALA A 190 -23.31 7.15 -32.94
C ALA A 190 -22.74 8.57 -32.98
N GLU A 191 -23.43 9.54 -32.39
CA GLU A 191 -22.99 10.92 -32.22
C GLU A 191 -22.22 11.16 -30.90
N GLU A 192 -21.91 10.11 -30.14
CA GLU A 192 -21.25 10.17 -28.82
C GLU A 192 -22.04 10.96 -27.75
N LYS A 193 -23.34 11.18 -27.96
CA LYS A 193 -24.28 11.84 -27.02
C LYS A 193 -24.81 10.83 -25.99
N ILE A 194 -23.91 10.36 -25.13
CA ILE A 194 -24.20 9.29 -24.15
C ILE A 194 -25.26 9.73 -23.14
N HIS A 195 -25.28 11.01 -22.74
CA HIS A 195 -26.28 11.49 -21.79
C HIS A 195 -27.69 11.50 -22.40
N LEU A 196 -27.83 11.98 -23.63
CA LEU A 196 -29.08 11.88 -24.39
C LEU A 196 -29.54 10.42 -24.53
N ALA A 197 -28.63 9.51 -24.90
CA ALA A 197 -28.93 8.08 -24.99
C ALA A 197 -29.43 7.51 -23.65
N SER A 198 -28.77 7.85 -22.54
CA SER A 198 -29.19 7.46 -21.18
C SER A 198 -30.60 7.96 -20.84
N LEU A 199 -30.90 9.23 -21.12
CA LEU A 199 -32.22 9.80 -20.88
C LEU A 199 -33.31 9.09 -21.71
N LEU A 200 -33.06 8.85 -22.99
CA LEU A 200 -33.99 8.14 -23.88
C LEU A 200 -34.20 6.69 -23.44
N TYR A 201 -33.12 6.00 -23.05
CA TYR A 201 -33.19 4.62 -22.57
C TYR A 201 -34.01 4.52 -21.28
N ASN A 202 -33.84 5.45 -20.34
CA ASN A 202 -34.67 5.52 -19.13
C ASN A 202 -36.17 5.67 -19.45
N GLN A 203 -36.52 6.47 -20.46
CA GLN A 203 -37.91 6.59 -20.91
C GLN A 203 -38.44 5.31 -21.59
N LEU A 204 -37.60 4.61 -22.34
CA LEU A 204 -37.94 3.31 -22.93
C LEU A 204 -38.23 2.28 -21.83
N ILE A 205 -37.38 2.18 -20.79
CA ILE A 205 -37.60 1.29 -19.64
C ILE A 205 -38.93 1.58 -18.96
N LEU A 206 -39.23 2.85 -18.68
CA LEU A 206 -40.51 3.27 -18.08
C LEU A 206 -41.71 2.90 -18.96
N TYR A 207 -41.57 2.97 -20.27
CA TYR A 207 -42.61 2.56 -21.22
C TYR A 207 -42.80 1.04 -21.25
N MET A 208 -41.73 0.24 -21.16
CA MET A 208 -41.79 -1.22 -21.20
C MET A 208 -42.41 -1.85 -19.94
N GLY A 209 -42.27 -1.19 -18.78
CA GLY A 209 -42.91 -1.61 -17.53
C GLY A 209 -42.48 -3.01 -17.10
N GLU A 210 -43.43 -3.93 -16.91
CA GLU A 210 -43.15 -5.31 -16.47
C GLU A 210 -42.39 -6.16 -17.51
N GLY A 211 -42.29 -5.71 -18.77
CA GLY A 211 -41.58 -6.42 -19.84
C GLY A 211 -40.06 -6.26 -19.84
N VAL A 212 -39.49 -5.53 -18.87
CA VAL A 212 -38.05 -5.20 -18.81
C VAL A 212 -37.21 -6.43 -18.46
N SER A 213 -36.33 -6.83 -19.39
CA SER A 213 -35.41 -7.96 -19.23
C SER A 213 -34.21 -7.62 -18.33
N LEU A 214 -33.38 -8.62 -18.01
CA LEU A 214 -32.14 -8.39 -17.27
C LEU A 214 -31.14 -7.57 -18.09
N ASP A 215 -30.99 -7.88 -19.37
CA ASP A 215 -30.06 -7.20 -20.29
C ASP A 215 -30.44 -5.72 -20.48
N ASP A 216 -31.75 -5.42 -20.44
CA ASP A 216 -32.24 -4.03 -20.48
C ASP A 216 -31.77 -3.25 -19.23
N LEU A 217 -31.82 -3.85 -18.05
CA LEU A 217 -31.34 -3.21 -16.81
C LEU A 217 -29.82 -3.01 -16.84
N VAL A 218 -29.06 -3.99 -17.35
CA VAL A 218 -27.61 -3.88 -17.52
C VAL A 218 -27.28 -2.71 -18.46
N THR A 219 -27.96 -2.64 -19.61
CA THR A 219 -27.77 -1.53 -20.56
C THR A 219 -28.14 -0.18 -19.93
N GLN A 220 -29.25 -0.14 -19.17
CA GLN A 220 -29.70 1.07 -18.49
C GLN A 220 -28.62 1.60 -17.54
N VAL A 221 -28.10 0.76 -16.64
CA VAL A 221 -27.12 1.21 -15.65
C VAL A 221 -25.80 1.61 -16.30
N GLU A 222 -25.35 0.89 -17.34
CA GLU A 222 -24.15 1.23 -18.08
C GLU A 222 -24.25 2.63 -18.71
N LEU A 223 -25.37 2.93 -19.38
CA LEU A 223 -25.60 4.26 -19.95
C LEU A 223 -25.65 5.35 -18.87
N MET A 224 -26.29 5.07 -17.73
CA MET A 224 -26.30 6.01 -16.59
C MET A 224 -24.88 6.32 -16.11
N ILE A 225 -24.06 5.29 -15.89
CA ILE A 225 -22.71 5.40 -15.34
C ILE A 225 -21.74 6.02 -16.36
N TYR A 226 -21.83 5.65 -17.65
CA TYR A 226 -20.99 6.27 -18.69
C TYR A 226 -21.35 7.74 -18.92
N SER A 227 -22.64 8.09 -18.89
CA SER A 227 -23.07 9.49 -19.01
C SER A 227 -22.53 10.38 -17.89
N SER A 228 -22.30 9.80 -16.70
CA SER A 228 -21.76 10.47 -15.52
C SER A 228 -20.24 10.30 -15.34
N GLN A 229 -19.52 9.91 -16.39
CA GLN A 229 -18.05 9.68 -16.34
C GLN A 229 -17.64 8.73 -15.21
N LEU A 230 -18.32 7.57 -15.15
CA LEU A 230 -18.13 6.49 -14.18
C LEU A 230 -18.62 6.79 -12.76
N TYR A 231 -19.32 7.89 -12.51
CA TYR A 231 -19.95 8.14 -11.21
C TYR A 231 -21.18 7.26 -10.98
N VAL A 232 -21.19 6.50 -9.88
CA VAL A 232 -22.33 5.65 -9.51
C VAL A 232 -23.28 6.43 -8.59
N SER A 233 -24.28 7.05 -9.20
CA SER A 233 -25.32 7.80 -8.51
C SER A 233 -26.22 6.91 -7.64
N PRO A 234 -26.98 7.50 -6.68
CA PRO A 234 -27.98 6.76 -5.93
C PRO A 234 -29.01 6.05 -6.83
N GLU A 235 -29.41 6.67 -7.94
CA GLU A 235 -30.33 6.06 -8.90
C GLU A 235 -29.70 4.88 -9.65
N ALA A 236 -28.42 4.99 -10.04
CA ALA A 236 -27.69 3.88 -10.64
C ALA A 236 -27.52 2.72 -9.65
N GLU A 237 -27.26 3.00 -8.37
CA GLU A 237 -27.20 1.97 -7.32
C GLU A 237 -28.51 1.18 -7.23
N LEU A 238 -29.67 1.82 -7.33
CA LEU A 238 -30.96 1.11 -7.32
C LEU A 238 -31.09 0.13 -8.49
N VAL A 239 -30.64 0.51 -9.70
CA VAL A 239 -30.64 -0.38 -10.87
C VAL A 239 -29.64 -1.53 -10.69
N ILE A 240 -28.44 -1.24 -10.17
CA ILE A 240 -27.44 -2.27 -9.83
C ILE A 240 -28.03 -3.30 -8.86
N LEU A 241 -28.68 -2.84 -7.80
CA LEU A 241 -29.29 -3.73 -6.81
C LEU A 241 -30.43 -4.56 -7.41
N ALA A 242 -31.24 -3.98 -8.30
CA ALA A 242 -32.28 -4.72 -9.03
C ALA A 242 -31.71 -5.79 -9.97
N ILE A 243 -30.54 -5.54 -10.59
CA ILE A 243 -29.83 -6.56 -11.37
C ILE A 243 -29.34 -7.68 -10.44
N LEU A 244 -28.68 -7.34 -9.33
CA LEU A 244 -28.12 -8.32 -8.40
C LEU A 244 -29.17 -9.14 -7.65
N GLU A 245 -30.38 -8.61 -7.49
CA GLU A 245 -31.52 -9.36 -6.97
C GLU A 245 -31.97 -10.46 -7.94
N ARG A 246 -31.89 -10.21 -9.26
CA ARG A 246 -32.26 -11.18 -10.31
C ARG A 246 -31.11 -12.14 -10.64
N ASP A 247 -29.89 -11.64 -10.67
CA ASP A 247 -28.66 -12.40 -10.92
C ASP A 247 -27.52 -11.91 -10.00
N PRO A 248 -27.32 -12.57 -8.85
CA PRO A 248 -26.25 -12.23 -7.91
C PRO A 248 -24.83 -12.42 -8.47
N THR A 249 -24.69 -13.15 -9.59
CA THR A 249 -23.40 -13.44 -10.22
C THR A 249 -23.07 -12.50 -11.37
N ASN A 250 -23.97 -11.58 -11.70
CA ASN A 250 -23.78 -10.64 -12.81
C ASN A 250 -22.50 -9.80 -12.65
N VAL A 251 -21.53 -10.01 -13.54
CA VAL A 251 -20.18 -9.42 -13.43
C VAL A 251 -20.23 -7.89 -13.51
N ASN A 252 -21.02 -7.32 -14.44
CA ASN A 252 -21.10 -5.87 -14.62
C ASN A 252 -21.70 -5.19 -13.40
N ALA A 253 -22.81 -5.71 -12.87
CA ALA A 253 -23.45 -5.13 -11.68
C ALA A 253 -22.56 -5.25 -10.43
N ARG A 254 -21.88 -6.38 -10.22
CA ARG A 254 -20.91 -6.52 -9.13
C ARG A 254 -19.74 -5.55 -9.29
N PHE A 255 -19.22 -5.41 -10.49
CA PHE A 255 -18.14 -4.46 -10.78
C PHE A 255 -18.54 -3.03 -10.42
N TYR A 256 -19.70 -2.55 -10.90
CA TYR A 256 -20.18 -1.21 -10.62
C TYR A 256 -20.55 -1.01 -9.14
N LEU A 257 -21.02 -2.05 -8.46
CA LEU A 257 -21.20 -2.01 -7.00
C LEU A 257 -19.86 -1.79 -6.27
N GLY A 258 -18.81 -2.50 -6.69
CA GLY A 258 -17.45 -2.30 -6.18
C GLY A 258 -16.92 -0.90 -6.47
N LEU A 259 -17.17 -0.36 -7.67
CA LEU A 259 -16.81 1.01 -8.05
C LEU A 259 -17.53 2.05 -7.19
N MET A 260 -18.82 1.85 -6.90
CA MET A 260 -19.56 2.72 -5.97
C MET A 260 -18.92 2.73 -4.59
N TYR A 261 -18.57 1.56 -4.06
CA TYR A 261 -17.89 1.45 -2.77
C TYR A 261 -16.53 2.15 -2.75
N GLU A 262 -15.80 2.14 -3.86
CA GLU A 262 -14.54 2.85 -4.01
C GLU A 262 -14.76 4.36 -3.86
N GLN A 263 -15.76 4.89 -4.56
CA GLN A 263 -16.14 6.31 -4.55
C GLN A 263 -16.59 6.81 -3.18
N VAL A 264 -17.13 5.93 -2.33
CA VAL A 264 -17.53 6.26 -0.95
C VAL A 264 -16.51 5.81 0.10
N ALA A 265 -15.24 5.67 -0.29
CA ALA A 265 -14.11 5.36 0.57
C ALA A 265 -14.26 4.02 1.33
N ARG A 266 -14.78 2.98 0.66
CA ARG A 266 -14.83 1.58 1.13
C ARG A 266 -13.97 0.66 0.26
N PRO A 267 -12.65 0.88 0.20
CA PRO A 267 -11.75 0.01 -0.55
C PRO A 267 -11.76 -1.43 -0.01
N ASP A 268 -12.16 -1.65 1.25
CA ASP A 268 -12.36 -2.96 1.83
C ASP A 268 -13.47 -3.75 1.12
N LEU A 269 -14.64 -3.14 0.89
CA LEU A 269 -15.74 -3.79 0.16
C LEU A 269 -15.45 -3.88 -1.33
N THR A 270 -14.83 -2.85 -1.91
CA THR A 270 -14.40 -2.89 -3.31
C THR A 270 -13.44 -4.05 -3.54
N PHE A 271 -12.43 -4.21 -2.68
CA PHE A 271 -11.46 -5.29 -2.79
C PHE A 271 -12.14 -6.66 -2.73
N GLU A 272 -13.01 -6.88 -1.74
CA GLU A 272 -13.73 -8.16 -1.58
C GLU A 272 -14.51 -8.51 -2.86
N ILE A 273 -15.34 -7.57 -3.35
CA ILE A 273 -16.17 -7.79 -4.53
C ILE A 273 -15.32 -8.03 -5.78
N TRP A 274 -14.31 -7.21 -6.01
CA TRP A 274 -13.48 -7.29 -7.21
C TRP A 274 -12.53 -8.48 -7.19
N ASN A 275 -12.00 -8.87 -6.03
CA ASN A 275 -11.22 -10.09 -5.87
C ASN A 275 -12.06 -11.32 -6.20
N ASP A 276 -13.31 -11.38 -5.72
CA ASP A 276 -14.21 -12.48 -6.07
C ASP A 276 -14.50 -12.56 -7.57
N ILE A 277 -14.69 -11.41 -8.23
CA ILE A 277 -14.83 -11.35 -9.70
C ILE A 277 -13.59 -11.91 -10.36
N LEU A 278 -12.39 -11.50 -9.94
CA LEU A 278 -11.13 -11.97 -10.52
C LEU A 278 -10.94 -13.48 -10.32
N VAL A 279 -11.17 -13.99 -9.12
CA VAL A 279 -11.01 -15.41 -8.81
C VAL A 279 -11.92 -16.28 -9.68
N ALA A 280 -13.10 -15.79 -10.03
CA ALA A 280 -14.05 -16.51 -10.88
C ALA A 280 -13.83 -16.32 -12.39
N ASN A 281 -13.03 -15.33 -12.83
CA ASN A 281 -12.93 -14.91 -14.23
C ASN A 281 -11.49 -14.50 -14.63
N ASP A 282 -10.46 -15.14 -14.07
CA ASP A 282 -9.07 -14.69 -14.27
C ASP A 282 -8.56 -14.88 -15.71
N ASP A 283 -9.13 -15.85 -16.43
CA ASP A 283 -8.82 -16.26 -17.80
C ASP A 283 -9.69 -15.57 -18.87
N VAL A 284 -10.71 -14.81 -18.45
CA VAL A 284 -11.63 -14.13 -19.35
C VAL A 284 -10.98 -12.87 -19.92
N ASP A 285 -10.88 -12.80 -21.25
CA ASP A 285 -10.47 -11.59 -21.98
C ASP A 285 -11.61 -10.56 -21.96
N SER A 286 -11.50 -9.57 -21.08
CA SER A 286 -12.53 -8.56 -20.84
C SER A 286 -11.92 -7.25 -20.35
N PRO A 287 -12.26 -6.10 -20.97
CA PRO A 287 -11.77 -4.79 -20.52
C PRO A 287 -12.07 -4.48 -19.05
N LEU A 288 -13.17 -5.01 -18.52
CA LEU A 288 -13.54 -4.88 -17.12
C LEU A 288 -12.58 -5.66 -16.22
N ILE A 289 -12.26 -6.89 -16.60
CA ILE A 289 -11.31 -7.74 -15.85
C ILE A 289 -9.92 -7.10 -15.85
N ASP A 290 -9.48 -6.55 -16.99
CA ASP A 290 -8.22 -5.81 -17.09
C ASP A 290 -8.21 -4.54 -16.23
N TYR A 291 -9.32 -3.83 -16.19
CA TYR A 291 -9.48 -2.69 -15.28
C TYR A 291 -9.34 -3.13 -13.82
N ILE A 292 -10.00 -4.21 -13.40
CA ILE A 292 -9.86 -4.70 -12.03
C ILE A 292 -8.41 -5.12 -11.75
N LYS A 293 -7.77 -5.90 -12.63
CA LYS A 293 -6.37 -6.36 -12.46
C LYS A 293 -5.40 -5.19 -12.28
N SER A 294 -5.61 -4.09 -13.01
CA SER A 294 -4.75 -2.90 -12.93
C SER A 294 -4.96 -2.06 -11.66
N HIS A 295 -6.14 -2.12 -11.03
CA HIS A 295 -6.47 -1.27 -9.87
C HIS A 295 -6.52 -2.02 -8.54
N ILE A 296 -6.72 -3.34 -8.54
CA ILE A 296 -6.96 -4.13 -7.32
C ILE A 296 -5.80 -4.04 -6.31
N GLY A 297 -4.56 -3.87 -6.78
CA GLY A 297 -3.39 -3.70 -5.92
C GLY A 297 -3.46 -2.44 -5.05
N GLU A 298 -3.84 -1.31 -5.65
CA GLU A 298 -4.02 -0.06 -4.91
C GLU A 298 -5.23 -0.12 -3.98
N VAL A 299 -6.33 -0.73 -4.43
CA VAL A 299 -7.52 -0.94 -3.62
C VAL A 299 -7.18 -1.79 -2.38
N ALA A 300 -6.43 -2.88 -2.55
CA ALA A 300 -5.97 -3.72 -1.44
C ALA A 300 -5.09 -2.96 -0.45
N GLN A 301 -4.14 -2.16 -0.95
CA GLN A 301 -3.29 -1.33 -0.09
C GLN A 301 -4.12 -0.34 0.74
N ARG A 302 -5.10 0.32 0.13
CA ARG A 302 -6.03 1.24 0.82
C ARG A 302 -6.96 0.50 1.80
N ALA A 303 -7.29 -0.75 1.53
CA ALA A 303 -8.01 -1.63 2.45
C ALA A 303 -7.13 -2.13 3.62
N GLY A 304 -5.81 -1.94 3.57
CA GLY A 304 -4.87 -2.47 4.55
C GLY A 304 -4.58 -3.96 4.36
N ILE A 305 -4.81 -4.49 3.16
CA ILE A 305 -4.55 -5.87 2.76
C ILE A 305 -3.20 -5.90 2.05
N ASN A 306 -2.25 -6.63 2.62
CA ASN A 306 -0.98 -6.91 1.95
C ASN A 306 -1.18 -8.06 0.96
N LEU A 307 -1.10 -7.74 -0.34
CA LEU A 307 -1.08 -8.74 -1.42
C LEU A 307 0.31 -9.36 -1.65
N PHE A 308 1.32 -8.97 -0.85
CA PHE A 308 2.71 -9.45 -0.93
C PHE A 308 3.35 -9.53 0.46
#